data_AF-A0A918NHU0-F1
#
_entry.id   AF-A0A918NHU0-F1
#
_cell.length_a   1.000
_cell.length_b   1.000
_cell.length_c   1.000
_cell.angle_alpha   90.00
_cell.angle_beta   90.00
_cell.angle_gamma   90.00
#
_symmetry.space_group_name_H-M   'P 1'
#
loop_
_entity.id
_entity.type
_entity.pdbx_description
1 polymer ?
#
loop_
_entity_poly.entity_id
_entity_poly.type
_entity_poly.pdbx_seq_one_letter_code
_entity_poly.pdbx_strand_id
1 'polypeptide(L)'
;MTVKTDLPQIEILDMWEAYSSSTERVALRQAAGRIAASTIRQYPPGIPEVTPGMTYSTDIISKLEDAHRAGAEIIGVDFTTGGYVDVLEKPQAGYSSENYTVTTHLSENISDETATEIADFFRLSFSGAPYHHFAFHESAPLQALPWGLDFARWEKALKLSSEAEIRAAQDRLLTAACQIAIETIRNDEISSLTLPDGFHLWTDRDLCRTLMKGRLRDPGYVTLVRDTVEGHLVGLLHSRMGTLERLFHSEEWRDPLLFSDHENINLLDQSEVFYEKMRVHFGLEPNDEVMTISAQIVRQEAQGGGVFYEMMRSMAQRVTPPHAELPLLCEIPNDGTAHVLNTAFTDRLIFGVLKNDHPLVFCQKTSSALFPFLTDKSHWQHRVREKLVKKRQFEKQFFVSSSTDHPGLEVRENGAMGLAVFATDEIKAGERIAVFEGEIYHAKDALSLPNIMRDHAIQTSETTYVFGYQGLAHCLCHSCDPNCGIRNLAEIFAVRDIAKGEQLTWDYRCSENSTWVLDKCLCGTDACTGKVGNFDSLSESTKMRYLENGMVSEWLAKT
;
A
#
# COMPACT_ATOMS: atom_id res chain seq x y z
N MET A 1 41.20 -38.02 -21.46
CA MET A 1 41.63 -36.74 -20.84
C MET A 1 40.50 -35.75 -21.03
N THR A 2 39.64 -35.63 -20.03
CA THR A 2 38.51 -34.68 -20.06
C THR A 2 38.97 -33.46 -19.28
N VAL A 3 39.19 -32.35 -19.97
CA VAL A 3 39.59 -31.08 -19.38
C VAL A 3 38.42 -30.58 -18.53
N LYS A 4 38.59 -30.56 -17.21
CA LYS A 4 37.72 -29.77 -16.32
C LYS A 4 38.07 -28.31 -16.55
N THR A 5 37.14 -27.56 -17.13
CA THR A 5 37.16 -26.10 -17.06
C THR A 5 36.56 -25.70 -15.72
N ASP A 6 37.42 -25.43 -14.73
CA ASP A 6 37.04 -24.70 -13.52
C ASP A 6 36.75 -23.25 -13.92
N LEU A 7 35.49 -22.95 -14.25
CA LEU A 7 35.02 -21.57 -14.25
C LEU A 7 34.72 -21.20 -12.79
N PRO A 8 35.21 -20.05 -12.29
CA PRO A 8 34.88 -19.60 -10.94
C PRO A 8 33.36 -19.49 -10.82
N GLN A 9 32.82 -20.11 -9.78
CA GLN A 9 31.41 -20.00 -9.41
C GLN A 9 31.18 -18.53 -9.04
N ILE A 10 30.60 -17.76 -9.96
CA ILE A 10 30.20 -16.38 -9.68
C ILE A 10 29.00 -16.48 -8.75
N GLU A 11 29.16 -16.14 -7.47
CA GLU A 11 28.05 -15.82 -6.59
C GLU A 11 27.33 -14.62 -7.21
N ILE A 12 26.17 -14.88 -7.83
CA ILE A 12 25.28 -13.84 -8.31
C ILE A 12 24.49 -13.40 -7.09
N LEU A 13 24.82 -12.23 -6.55
CA LEU A 13 23.99 -11.59 -5.54
C LEU A 13 22.71 -11.10 -6.22
N ASP A 14 21.54 -11.44 -5.68
CA ASP A 14 20.28 -11.05 -6.31
C ASP A 14 20.15 -9.53 -6.32
N MET A 15 19.60 -8.97 -7.40
CA MET A 15 19.51 -7.52 -7.62
C MET A 15 18.82 -6.78 -6.46
N TRP A 16 17.89 -7.46 -5.77
CA TRP A 16 17.22 -6.93 -4.58
C TRP A 16 18.12 -6.93 -3.35
N GLU A 17 18.85 -8.03 -3.09
CA GLU A 17 19.80 -8.12 -1.98
C GLU A 17 20.88 -7.04 -2.10
N ALA A 18 21.33 -6.76 -3.31
CA ALA A 18 22.26 -5.68 -3.58
C ALA A 18 21.63 -4.29 -3.36
N TYR A 19 20.39 -4.09 -3.79
CA TYR A 19 19.70 -2.80 -3.63
C TYR A 19 19.44 -2.46 -2.15
N SER A 20 19.14 -3.44 -1.32
CA SER A 20 18.87 -3.25 0.12
C SER A 20 20.10 -3.28 1.02
N SER A 21 21.28 -3.58 0.46
CA SER A 21 22.53 -3.71 1.22
C SER A 21 23.16 -2.36 1.52
N SER A 22 23.94 -2.29 2.61
CA SER A 22 24.76 -1.11 2.93
C SER A 22 25.75 -0.82 1.79
N THR A 23 25.90 0.45 1.46
CA THR A 23 26.70 0.90 0.32
C THR A 23 27.85 1.79 0.77
N GLU A 24 28.97 1.69 0.08
CA GLU A 24 30.05 2.66 0.16
C GLU A 24 30.35 3.25 -1.21
N ARG A 25 30.79 4.51 -1.19
CA ARG A 25 31.09 5.25 -2.41
C ARG A 25 32.57 5.15 -2.74
N VAL A 26 32.90 4.64 -3.92
CA VAL A 26 34.28 4.40 -4.36
C VAL A 26 34.53 5.02 -5.74
N ALA A 27 35.79 5.33 -6.06
CA ALA A 27 36.13 5.74 -7.42
C ALA A 27 35.86 4.56 -8.39
N LEU A 28 35.35 4.83 -9.59
CA LEU A 28 34.98 3.81 -10.58
C LEU A 28 36.15 2.85 -10.87
N ARG A 29 37.38 3.36 -10.92
CA ARG A 29 38.61 2.55 -11.10
C ARG A 29 38.91 1.60 -9.94
N GLN A 30 38.43 1.90 -8.75
CA GLN A 30 38.56 1.08 -7.54
C GLN A 30 37.38 0.12 -7.36
N ALA A 31 36.36 0.20 -8.21
CA ALA A 31 35.19 -0.67 -8.14
C ALA A 31 35.46 -2.08 -8.69
N ALA A 32 36.58 -2.33 -9.38
CA ALA A 32 36.89 -3.64 -9.96
C ALA A 32 36.83 -4.76 -8.90
N GLY A 33 36.02 -5.79 -9.17
CA GLY A 33 35.78 -6.90 -8.23
C GLY A 33 34.81 -6.58 -7.09
N ARG A 34 34.19 -5.40 -7.06
CA ARG A 34 33.14 -4.99 -6.12
C ARG A 34 31.76 -5.21 -6.72
N ILE A 35 30.75 -5.36 -5.87
CA ILE A 35 29.35 -5.55 -6.29
C ILE A 35 28.68 -4.18 -6.41
N ALA A 36 27.98 -3.94 -7.51
CA ALA A 36 27.23 -2.71 -7.74
C ALA A 36 26.00 -2.61 -6.84
N ALA A 37 25.79 -1.43 -6.26
CA ALA A 37 24.59 -1.10 -5.49
C ALA A 37 23.49 -0.47 -6.33
N SER A 38 23.86 0.14 -7.46
CA SER A 38 22.98 0.94 -8.30
C SER A 38 23.07 0.51 -9.76
N THR A 39 22.09 0.94 -10.55
CA THR A 39 22.07 0.69 -12.00
C THR A 39 22.92 1.75 -12.71
N ILE A 40 23.83 1.32 -13.59
CA ILE A 40 24.57 2.20 -14.48
C ILE A 40 24.11 1.97 -15.91
N ARG A 41 23.82 3.06 -16.61
CA ARG A 41 23.45 3.01 -18.02
C ARG A 41 24.03 4.17 -18.83
N GLN A 42 24.40 3.90 -20.07
CA GLN A 42 24.70 4.89 -21.08
C GLN A 42 23.40 5.40 -21.72
N TYR A 43 23.28 6.72 -21.90
CA TYR A 43 22.16 7.31 -22.64
C TYR A 43 22.62 8.17 -23.82
N PRO A 44 22.06 7.96 -25.03
CA PRO A 44 21.24 6.80 -25.48
C PRO A 44 22.07 5.51 -25.63
N PRO A 45 21.50 4.28 -25.54
CA PRO A 45 20.08 3.91 -25.63
C PRO A 45 19.36 3.69 -24.29
N GLY A 46 20.03 3.81 -23.15
CA GLY A 46 19.42 3.60 -21.81
C GLY A 46 19.30 2.15 -21.37
N ILE A 47 19.99 1.22 -22.06
CA ILE A 47 20.10 -0.18 -21.65
C ILE A 47 21.12 -0.26 -20.50
N PRO A 48 20.80 -0.90 -19.37
CA PRO A 48 21.76 -1.05 -18.26
C PRO A 48 23.02 -1.83 -18.66
N GLU A 49 24.19 -1.22 -18.51
CA GLU A 49 25.49 -1.89 -18.58
C GLU A 49 25.86 -2.56 -17.25
N VAL A 50 25.38 -2.02 -16.13
CA VAL A 50 25.54 -2.58 -14.77
C VAL A 50 24.20 -2.51 -14.05
N THR A 51 23.81 -3.59 -13.39
CA THR A 51 22.65 -3.63 -12.48
C THR A 51 23.12 -3.94 -11.07
N PRO A 52 22.35 -3.58 -10.03
CA PRO A 52 22.64 -3.99 -8.66
C PRO A 52 22.87 -5.50 -8.59
N GLY A 53 23.87 -5.93 -7.80
CA GLY A 53 24.24 -7.34 -7.64
C GLY A 53 25.28 -7.83 -8.66
N MET A 54 25.51 -7.08 -9.74
CA MET A 54 26.60 -7.38 -10.67
C MET A 54 27.96 -6.98 -10.09
N THR A 55 28.98 -7.81 -10.32
CA THR A 55 30.35 -7.46 -10.01
C THR A 55 30.94 -6.59 -11.12
N TYR A 56 31.55 -5.46 -10.78
CA TYR A 56 32.28 -4.63 -11.73
C TYR A 56 33.50 -5.39 -12.26
N SER A 57 33.54 -5.62 -13.58
CA SER A 57 34.73 -6.09 -14.27
C SER A 57 35.59 -4.91 -14.74
N THR A 58 36.88 -5.16 -14.93
CA THR A 58 37.80 -4.19 -15.54
C THR A 58 37.34 -3.76 -16.94
N ASP A 59 36.71 -4.67 -17.68
CA ASP A 59 36.20 -4.41 -19.03
C ASP A 59 34.99 -3.48 -19.02
N ILE A 60 34.06 -3.65 -18.07
CA ILE A 60 32.92 -2.76 -17.88
C ILE A 60 33.40 -1.35 -17.50
N ILE A 61 34.35 -1.26 -16.58
CA ILE A 61 34.93 0.02 -16.16
C ILE A 61 35.58 0.74 -17.36
N SER A 62 36.41 0.03 -18.14
CA SER A 62 37.04 0.62 -19.34
C SER A 62 35.99 1.10 -20.34
N LYS A 63 34.93 0.33 -20.58
CA LYS A 63 33.85 0.72 -21.49
C LYS A 63 33.12 1.98 -21.04
N LEU A 64 32.83 2.11 -19.75
CA LEU A 64 32.16 3.30 -19.20
C LEU A 64 33.07 4.54 -19.29
N GLU A 65 34.37 4.40 -19.02
CA GLU A 65 35.34 5.49 -19.19
C GLU A 65 35.52 5.89 -20.67
N ASP A 66 35.57 4.92 -21.58
CA ASP A 66 35.65 5.16 -23.02
C ASP A 66 34.41 5.86 -23.56
N ALA A 67 33.22 5.40 -23.14
CA ALA A 67 31.94 6.00 -23.51
C ALA A 67 31.83 7.45 -23.01
N HIS A 68 32.22 7.72 -21.76
CA HIS A 68 32.26 9.07 -21.23
C HIS A 68 33.25 9.97 -21.97
N ARG A 69 34.47 9.48 -22.28
CA ARG A 69 35.46 10.21 -23.09
C ARG A 69 34.97 10.49 -24.51
N ALA A 70 34.14 9.61 -25.07
CA ALA A 70 33.49 9.81 -26.36
C ALA A 70 32.29 10.78 -26.31
N GLY A 71 31.95 11.32 -25.13
CA GLY A 71 30.91 12.32 -24.95
C GLY A 71 29.53 11.78 -24.60
N ALA A 72 29.40 10.49 -24.26
CA ALA A 72 28.13 9.93 -23.83
C ALA A 72 27.79 10.29 -22.37
N GLU A 73 26.49 10.47 -22.10
CA GLU A 73 26.00 10.62 -20.74
C GLU A 73 25.93 9.26 -20.06
N ILE A 74 26.56 9.14 -18.90
CA ILE A 74 26.56 7.92 -18.09
C ILE A 74 25.74 8.19 -16.83
N ILE A 75 24.57 7.60 -16.75
CA ILE A 75 23.67 7.71 -15.60
C ILE A 75 24.09 6.66 -14.57
N GLY A 76 24.24 7.07 -13.31
CA GLY A 76 24.67 6.20 -12.21
C GLY A 76 26.17 6.27 -11.88
N VAL A 77 26.95 7.07 -12.62
CA VAL A 77 28.35 7.38 -12.29
C VAL A 77 28.49 8.89 -12.12
N ASP A 78 29.00 9.33 -10.98
CA ASP A 78 29.25 10.74 -10.72
C ASP A 78 30.60 11.16 -11.31
N PHE A 79 30.61 11.48 -12.60
CA PHE A 79 31.77 12.05 -13.28
C PHE A 79 32.04 13.52 -12.92
N THR A 80 31.11 14.21 -12.27
CA THR A 80 31.28 15.62 -11.88
C THR A 80 32.26 15.80 -10.73
N THR A 81 32.39 14.79 -9.87
CA THR A 81 33.28 14.81 -8.69
C THR A 81 34.50 13.89 -8.82
N GLY A 82 34.74 13.29 -9.99
CA GLY A 82 35.93 12.45 -10.25
C GLY A 82 35.63 11.00 -10.65
N GLY A 83 34.39 10.66 -10.99
CA GLY A 83 33.99 9.34 -11.48
C GLY A 83 33.73 8.36 -10.35
N TYR A 84 32.74 8.63 -9.50
CA TYR A 84 32.39 7.78 -8.35
C TYR A 84 31.16 6.92 -8.61
N VAL A 85 31.15 5.73 -7.99
CA VAL A 85 30.04 4.77 -8.01
C VAL A 85 29.78 4.22 -6.61
N ASP A 86 28.54 3.78 -6.39
CA ASP A 86 28.15 3.10 -5.16
C ASP A 86 28.34 1.58 -5.33
N VAL A 87 29.10 0.99 -4.41
CA VAL A 87 29.33 -0.43 -4.31
C VAL A 87 28.82 -0.93 -2.97
N LEU A 88 28.51 -2.22 -2.88
CA LEU A 88 28.20 -2.80 -1.58
C LEU A 88 29.41 -2.73 -0.67
N GLU A 89 29.21 -2.35 0.60
CA GLU A 89 30.22 -2.53 1.63
C GLU A 89 30.67 -3.99 1.64
N LYS A 90 31.96 -4.26 1.93
CA LYS A 90 32.49 -5.65 1.94
C LYS A 90 31.51 -6.54 2.71
N PRO A 91 31.24 -7.77 2.22
CA PRO A 91 30.26 -8.63 2.86
C PRO A 91 30.67 -8.79 4.33
N GLN A 92 29.87 -8.25 5.25
CA GLN A 92 29.67 -9.02 6.46
C GLN A 92 29.10 -10.35 5.98
N ALA A 93 29.68 -11.45 6.48
CA ALA A 93 29.19 -12.80 6.24
C ALA A 93 27.66 -12.76 6.12
N GLY A 94 27.14 -13.33 5.03
CA GLY A 94 25.80 -13.03 4.52
C GLY A 94 24.73 -13.02 5.59
N TYR A 95 23.56 -12.46 5.25
CA TYR A 95 22.36 -12.73 6.03
C TYR A 95 21.94 -14.19 5.82
N SER A 96 22.78 -15.09 6.33
CA SER A 96 22.51 -16.47 6.61
C SER A 96 21.48 -16.43 7.72
N SER A 97 20.37 -17.13 7.50
CA SER A 97 19.45 -17.54 8.55
C SER A 97 20.11 -18.55 9.50
N GLU A 98 21.39 -18.39 9.82
CA GLU A 98 22.21 -19.30 10.63
C GLU A 98 21.63 -19.44 12.04
N ASN A 99 20.94 -18.40 12.51
CA ASN A 99 20.30 -18.35 13.82
C ASN A 99 18.80 -18.66 13.78
N TYR A 100 18.15 -18.70 12.59
CA TYR A 100 16.70 -18.89 12.51
C TYR A 100 16.23 -19.79 11.37
N THR A 101 15.32 -20.72 11.64
CA THR A 101 14.60 -21.48 10.62
C THR A 101 13.24 -20.86 10.35
N VAL A 102 12.92 -20.63 9.07
CA VAL A 102 11.61 -20.10 8.64
C VAL A 102 10.86 -21.16 7.85
N THR A 103 9.67 -21.53 8.30
CA THR A 103 8.87 -22.58 7.66
C THR A 103 7.39 -22.22 7.59
N THR A 104 6.80 -22.38 6.40
CA THR A 104 5.35 -22.17 6.19
C THR A 104 4.58 -23.48 6.11
N HIS A 105 3.45 -23.52 6.82
CA HIS A 105 2.46 -24.59 6.86
C HIS A 105 1.10 -24.06 6.41
N LEU A 106 0.22 -24.94 5.91
CA LEU A 106 -1.20 -24.61 5.82
C LEU A 106 -1.78 -24.58 7.24
N SER A 107 -2.66 -23.63 7.53
CA SER A 107 -3.23 -23.45 8.88
C SER A 107 -3.91 -24.73 9.39
N GLU A 108 -4.63 -25.44 8.53
CA GLU A 108 -5.29 -26.73 8.84
C GLU A 108 -4.32 -27.86 9.25
N ASN A 109 -3.04 -27.74 8.91
CA ASN A 109 -2.00 -28.72 9.22
C ASN A 109 -1.20 -28.37 10.48
N ILE A 110 -1.54 -27.28 11.17
CA ILE A 110 -0.91 -26.94 12.45
C ILE A 110 -1.42 -27.90 13.54
N SER A 111 -0.49 -28.56 14.23
CA SER A 111 -0.84 -29.49 15.30
C SER A 111 -1.37 -28.74 16.53
N ASP A 112 -2.11 -29.46 17.38
CA ASP A 112 -2.61 -28.90 18.64
C ASP A 112 -1.48 -28.43 19.55
N GLU A 113 -0.33 -29.11 19.54
CA GLU A 113 0.86 -28.72 20.30
C GLU A 113 1.45 -27.41 19.78
N THR A 114 1.62 -27.27 18.46
CA THR A 114 2.11 -26.03 17.84
C THR A 114 1.13 -24.89 18.03
N ALA A 115 -0.18 -25.13 17.95
CA ALA A 115 -1.20 -24.12 18.24
C ALA A 115 -1.12 -23.63 19.69
N THR A 116 -0.87 -24.54 20.64
CA THR A 116 -0.64 -24.19 22.04
C THR A 116 0.63 -23.38 22.24
N GLU A 117 1.72 -23.75 21.58
CA GLU A 117 2.98 -22.98 21.61
C GLU A 117 2.80 -21.57 21.03
N ILE A 118 2.09 -21.42 19.91
CA ILE A 118 1.76 -20.12 19.32
C ILE A 118 0.95 -19.27 20.30
N ALA A 119 -0.04 -19.86 20.97
CA ALA A 119 -0.84 -19.15 21.97
C ALA A 119 0.04 -18.65 23.14
N ASP A 120 0.93 -19.50 23.63
CA ASP A 120 1.86 -19.14 24.70
C ASP A 120 2.87 -18.06 24.24
N PHE A 121 3.31 -18.10 22.98
CA PHE A 121 4.14 -17.07 22.35
C PHE A 121 3.42 -15.72 22.28
N PHE A 122 2.18 -15.67 21.78
CA PHE A 122 1.38 -14.43 21.77
C PHE A 122 1.19 -13.89 23.19
N ARG A 123 0.86 -14.77 24.14
CA ARG A 123 0.71 -14.42 25.55
C ARG A 123 1.97 -13.74 26.13
N LEU A 124 3.15 -14.30 25.82
CA LEU A 124 4.43 -13.72 26.24
C LEU A 124 4.72 -12.39 25.53
N SER A 125 4.37 -12.28 24.25
CA SER A 125 4.51 -11.05 23.45
C SER A 125 3.75 -9.88 24.07
N PHE A 126 2.49 -10.10 24.46
CA PHE A 126 1.65 -9.08 25.09
C PHE A 126 2.10 -8.72 26.51
N SER A 127 2.94 -9.54 27.15
CA SER A 127 3.55 -9.21 28.45
C SER A 127 4.86 -8.39 28.35
N GLY A 128 5.40 -8.21 27.13
CA GLY A 128 6.53 -7.34 26.84
C GLY A 128 6.07 -5.92 26.47
N ALA A 129 6.69 -4.91 27.06
CA ALA A 129 6.32 -3.49 26.93
C ALA A 129 6.28 -2.97 25.47
N PRO A 130 5.48 -1.91 25.17
CA PRO A 130 4.71 -1.08 26.10
C PRO A 130 3.21 -1.43 26.11
N TYR A 131 2.84 -2.71 25.95
CA TYR A 131 1.46 -3.14 26.16
C TYR A 131 1.22 -3.32 27.68
N HIS A 132 0.91 -2.23 28.39
CA HIS A 132 0.59 -2.25 29.83
C HIS A 132 -0.80 -2.85 30.12
N HIS A 133 -1.18 -3.88 29.37
CA HIS A 133 -2.54 -4.31 29.08
C HIS A 133 -2.69 -5.77 29.49
N PHE A 134 -3.28 -6.04 30.66
CA PHE A 134 -3.24 -7.39 31.25
C PHE A 134 -4.63 -8.01 31.46
N ALA A 135 -5.71 -7.23 31.40
CA ALA A 135 -7.08 -7.72 31.56
C ALA A 135 -8.09 -6.98 30.66
N PHE A 136 -9.25 -7.57 30.41
CA PHE A 136 -10.41 -6.97 29.73
C PHE A 136 -11.71 -7.36 30.44
N HIS A 137 -12.82 -6.65 30.18
CA HIS A 137 -14.16 -7.04 30.64
C HIS A 137 -14.96 -7.65 29.48
N GLU A 138 -15.74 -8.70 29.71
CA GLU A 138 -16.49 -9.44 28.68
C GLU A 138 -17.46 -8.57 27.85
N SER A 139 -17.97 -7.48 28.43
CA SER A 139 -18.83 -6.51 27.73
C SER A 139 -18.05 -5.47 26.91
N ALA A 140 -16.72 -5.43 27.04
CA ALA A 140 -15.80 -4.59 26.30
C ALA A 140 -14.49 -5.35 26.01
N PRO A 141 -14.54 -6.49 25.29
CA PRO A 141 -13.45 -7.47 25.24
C PRO A 141 -12.19 -6.97 24.52
N LEU A 142 -12.30 -5.88 23.78
CA LEU A 142 -11.22 -5.26 23.02
C LEU A 142 -10.56 -4.09 23.77
N GLN A 143 -11.04 -3.76 24.97
CA GLN A 143 -10.46 -2.69 25.78
C GLN A 143 -9.52 -3.29 26.82
N ALA A 144 -8.25 -3.01 26.64
CA ALA A 144 -7.23 -3.48 27.55
C ALA A 144 -7.10 -2.58 28.78
N LEU A 145 -7.03 -3.20 29.96
CA LEU A 145 -7.00 -2.54 31.26
C LEU A 145 -5.60 -2.67 31.89
N PRO A 146 -5.07 -1.59 32.50
CA PRO A 146 -3.77 -1.58 33.15
C PRO A 146 -3.82 -2.04 34.61
N TRP A 147 -2.68 -2.52 35.12
CA TRP A 147 -2.54 -3.17 36.44
C TRP A 147 -3.00 -2.33 37.64
N GLY A 148 -3.01 -1.00 37.49
CA GLY A 148 -3.47 -0.06 38.52
C GLY A 148 -4.93 0.39 38.41
N LEU A 149 -5.73 -0.20 37.52
CA LEU A 149 -7.12 0.21 37.34
C LEU A 149 -8.01 -0.23 38.51
N ASP A 150 -8.79 0.72 39.05
CA ASP A 150 -9.79 0.43 40.10
C ASP A 150 -11.02 -0.25 39.49
N PHE A 151 -11.05 -1.60 39.54
CA PHE A 151 -12.14 -2.43 39.04
C PHE A 151 -13.52 -2.04 39.57
N ALA A 152 -13.61 -1.59 40.83
CA ALA A 152 -14.89 -1.20 41.43
C ALA A 152 -15.43 0.11 40.83
N ARG A 153 -14.54 1.05 40.49
CA ARG A 153 -14.93 2.26 39.74
C ARG A 153 -15.35 1.94 38.32
N TRP A 154 -14.69 0.98 37.67
CA TRP A 154 -15.05 0.55 36.31
C TRP A 154 -16.42 -0.13 36.27
N GLU A 155 -16.70 -1.04 37.20
CA GLU A 155 -18.01 -1.70 37.30
C GLU A 155 -19.14 -0.70 37.55
N LYS A 156 -18.86 0.38 38.30
CA LYS A 156 -19.81 1.47 38.51
C LYS A 156 -20.03 2.30 37.24
N ALA A 157 -19.00 2.48 36.41
CA ALA A 157 -19.13 3.14 35.11
C ALA A 157 -19.99 2.33 34.14
N LEU A 158 -19.84 0.99 34.14
CA LEU A 158 -20.66 0.07 33.33
C LEU A 158 -22.15 0.06 33.70
N LYS A 159 -22.51 0.56 34.89
CA LYS A 159 -23.90 0.66 35.37
C LYS A 159 -24.56 2.01 35.05
N LEU A 160 -23.88 2.89 34.31
CA LEU A 160 -24.47 4.15 33.83
C LEU A 160 -25.52 3.86 32.75
N SER A 161 -26.53 4.73 32.65
CA SER A 161 -27.73 4.47 31.82
C SER A 161 -27.53 4.81 30.34
N SER A 162 -26.56 5.65 30.02
CA SER A 162 -26.27 6.12 28.66
C SER A 162 -24.95 5.56 28.17
N GLU A 163 -24.93 4.99 26.96
CA GLU A 163 -23.68 4.49 26.35
C GLU A 163 -22.60 5.57 26.23
N ALA A 164 -22.98 6.83 25.98
CA ALA A 164 -22.03 7.93 25.89
C ALA A 164 -21.39 8.26 27.26
N GLU A 165 -22.17 8.14 28.34
CA GLU A 165 -21.69 8.36 29.70
C GLU A 165 -20.82 7.21 30.19
N ILE A 166 -21.17 5.96 29.83
CA ILE A 166 -20.36 4.77 30.07
C ILE A 166 -18.98 4.95 29.43
N ARG A 167 -18.92 5.26 28.13
CA ARG A 167 -17.65 5.44 27.39
C ARG A 167 -16.80 6.57 27.97
N ALA A 168 -17.39 7.75 28.20
CA ALA A 168 -16.65 8.90 28.73
C ALA A 168 -16.11 8.68 30.16
N ALA A 169 -16.74 7.80 30.94
CA ALA A 169 -16.25 7.40 32.27
C ALA A 169 -15.12 6.35 32.17
N GLN A 170 -15.23 5.40 31.24
CA GLN A 170 -14.21 4.41 30.92
C GLN A 170 -12.90 5.06 30.45
N ASP A 171 -12.95 6.00 29.51
CA ASP A 171 -11.75 6.67 28.97
C ASP A 171 -10.98 7.48 30.02
N ARG A 172 -11.71 8.11 30.95
CA ARG A 172 -11.11 8.85 32.08
C ARG A 172 -10.39 7.94 33.06
N LEU A 173 -10.98 6.78 33.36
CA LEU A 173 -10.35 5.78 34.24
C LEU A 173 -9.10 5.17 33.57
N LEU A 174 -9.16 4.94 32.26
CA LEU A 174 -8.04 4.45 31.47
C LEU A 174 -6.86 5.45 31.46
N THR A 175 -7.13 6.73 31.17
CA THR A 175 -6.10 7.78 31.12
C THR A 175 -5.37 7.91 32.47
N ALA A 176 -6.12 7.91 33.58
CA ALA A 176 -5.55 8.00 34.92
C ALA A 176 -4.69 6.77 35.29
N ALA A 177 -5.10 5.58 34.83
CA ALA A 177 -4.40 4.34 35.14
C ALA A 177 -3.16 4.12 34.26
N CYS A 178 -3.16 4.60 33.00
CA CYS A 178 -1.96 4.64 32.15
C CYS A 178 -0.85 5.49 32.78
N GLN A 179 -1.19 6.63 33.37
CA GLN A 179 -0.22 7.52 34.04
C GLN A 179 0.50 6.81 35.20
N ILE A 180 -0.23 5.99 35.98
CA ILE A 180 0.29 5.25 37.14
C ILE A 180 1.12 4.03 36.71
N ALA A 181 0.72 3.36 35.62
CA ALA A 181 1.40 2.17 35.11
C ALA A 181 2.82 2.47 34.58
N ILE A 182 3.02 3.66 33.99
CA ILE A 182 4.34 4.14 33.54
C ILE A 182 5.35 4.23 34.69
N GLU A 183 4.89 4.36 35.93
CA GLU A 183 5.75 4.68 37.08
C GLU A 183 6.24 3.46 37.90
N THR A 184 5.76 2.22 37.67
CA THR A 184 5.80 1.19 38.75
C THR A 184 6.29 -0.26 38.43
N ILE A 185 6.76 -0.65 37.25
CA ILE A 185 6.74 -2.11 36.88
C ILE A 185 7.90 -3.00 37.39
N ARG A 186 7.52 -4.18 37.95
CA ARG A 186 8.24 -5.48 37.96
C ARG A 186 7.29 -6.62 37.54
N ASN A 187 7.80 -7.64 36.85
CA ASN A 187 7.05 -8.48 35.90
C ASN A 187 6.65 -9.91 36.37
N ASP A 188 6.80 -10.26 37.65
CA ASP A 188 6.93 -11.68 38.02
C ASP A 188 5.70 -12.35 38.70
N GLU A 189 4.57 -11.66 38.90
CA GLU A 189 3.41 -12.21 39.66
C GLU A 189 2.03 -11.99 39.00
N ILE A 190 1.92 -12.02 37.67
CA ILE A 190 0.62 -11.78 36.98
C ILE A 190 -0.32 -13.01 37.06
N SER A 191 0.24 -14.22 37.09
CA SER A 191 -0.54 -15.47 37.04
C SER A 191 -1.27 -15.85 38.35
N SER A 192 -1.12 -15.06 39.41
CA SER A 192 -1.76 -15.29 40.72
C SER A 192 -2.93 -14.34 41.03
N LEU A 193 -3.26 -13.42 40.13
CA LEU A 193 -4.36 -12.48 40.32
C LEU A 193 -5.73 -13.17 40.23
N THR A 194 -6.56 -12.98 41.25
CA THR A 194 -7.99 -13.32 41.20
C THR A 194 -8.77 -12.12 40.67
N LEU A 195 -9.40 -12.24 39.51
CA LEU A 195 -10.20 -11.19 38.90
C LEU A 195 -11.67 -11.25 39.36
N PRO A 196 -12.39 -10.11 39.43
CA PRO A 196 -13.84 -10.08 39.62
C PRO A 196 -14.61 -10.72 38.46
N ASP A 197 -15.85 -11.16 38.69
CA ASP A 197 -16.71 -11.76 37.66
C ASP A 197 -16.87 -10.82 36.45
N GLY A 198 -16.75 -11.38 35.24
CA GLY A 198 -16.79 -10.66 33.96
C GLY A 198 -15.46 -10.05 33.51
N PHE A 199 -14.40 -10.08 34.33
CA PHE A 199 -13.05 -9.66 33.94
C PHE A 199 -12.14 -10.86 33.64
N HIS A 200 -11.41 -10.79 32.54
CA HIS A 200 -10.53 -11.84 32.05
C HIS A 200 -9.12 -11.32 31.86
N LEU A 201 -8.10 -12.13 32.18
CA LEU A 201 -6.72 -11.79 31.86
C LEU A 201 -6.52 -11.95 30.35
N TRP A 202 -5.90 -10.97 29.70
CA TRP A 202 -5.32 -11.15 28.35
C TRP A 202 -4.28 -12.30 28.34
N THR A 203 -3.73 -12.60 29.51
CA THR A 203 -2.79 -13.70 29.74
C THR A 203 -3.45 -14.98 30.29
N ASP A 204 -4.78 -15.08 30.29
CA ASP A 204 -5.47 -16.34 30.62
C ASP A 204 -5.00 -17.42 29.65
N ARG A 205 -4.23 -18.36 30.18
CA ARG A 205 -3.53 -19.37 29.40
C ARG A 205 -4.51 -20.28 28.68
N ASP A 206 -5.58 -20.69 29.33
CA ASP A 206 -6.48 -21.71 28.79
C ASP A 206 -7.47 -21.08 27.80
N LEU A 207 -7.91 -19.83 28.06
CA LEU A 207 -8.69 -19.05 27.11
C LEU A 207 -7.87 -18.68 25.87
N CYS A 208 -6.64 -18.17 26.03
CA CYS A 208 -5.77 -17.81 24.91
C CYS A 208 -5.48 -19.02 24.01
N ARG A 209 -5.18 -20.19 24.60
CA ARG A 209 -5.00 -21.44 23.86
C ARG A 209 -6.26 -21.85 23.09
N THR A 210 -7.44 -21.68 23.69
CA THR A 210 -8.72 -22.00 23.04
C THR A 210 -9.01 -21.08 21.85
N LEU A 211 -8.85 -19.77 22.03
CA LEU A 211 -9.06 -18.77 20.98
C LEU A 211 -8.06 -18.93 19.84
N MET A 212 -6.78 -19.14 20.16
CA MET A 212 -5.73 -19.33 19.14
C MET A 212 -5.98 -20.60 18.31
N LYS A 213 -6.38 -21.70 18.95
CA LYS A 213 -6.79 -22.92 18.23
C LYS A 213 -7.98 -22.67 17.32
N GLY A 214 -8.94 -21.86 17.74
CA GLY A 214 -10.04 -21.41 16.88
C GLY A 214 -9.55 -20.62 15.67
N ARG A 215 -8.63 -19.68 15.89
CA ARG A 215 -8.07 -18.79 14.85
C ARG A 215 -7.23 -19.53 13.81
N LEU A 216 -6.48 -20.56 14.23
CA LEU A 216 -5.68 -21.40 13.33
C LEU A 216 -6.51 -22.40 12.51
N ARG A 217 -7.83 -22.50 12.76
CA ARG A 217 -8.75 -23.28 11.90
C ARG A 217 -9.16 -22.53 10.65
N ASP A 218 -8.93 -21.22 10.59
CA ASP A 218 -9.21 -20.45 9.38
C ASP A 218 -8.33 -20.95 8.22
N PRO A 219 -8.89 -21.13 7.01
CA PRO A 219 -8.07 -21.45 5.84
C PRO A 219 -6.98 -20.39 5.69
N GLY A 220 -5.74 -20.82 5.45
CA GLY A 220 -4.64 -19.87 5.50
C GLY A 220 -3.26 -20.50 5.47
N TYR A 221 -2.28 -19.68 5.81
CA TYR A 221 -0.89 -20.08 5.93
C TYR A 221 -0.30 -19.56 7.24
N VAL A 222 0.47 -20.41 7.90
CA VAL A 222 1.18 -20.07 9.14
C VAL A 222 2.66 -20.26 8.89
N THR A 223 3.42 -19.18 9.01
CA THR A 223 4.86 -19.15 8.87
C THR A 223 5.49 -18.98 10.24
N LEU A 224 6.31 -19.94 10.64
CA LEU A 224 6.97 -19.97 11.93
C LEU A 224 8.45 -19.60 11.76
N VAL A 225 8.92 -18.71 12.63
CA VAL A 225 10.34 -18.39 12.76
C VAL A 225 10.83 -18.98 14.07
N ARG A 226 11.79 -19.90 14.01
CA ARG A 226 12.35 -20.56 15.19
C ARG A 226 13.84 -20.29 15.29
N ASP A 227 14.34 -20.17 16.50
CA ASP A 227 15.78 -20.15 16.78
C ASP A 227 16.41 -21.50 16.37
N THR A 228 17.51 -21.49 15.60
CA THR A 228 18.18 -22.72 15.13
C THR A 228 18.89 -23.48 16.24
N VAL A 229 19.23 -22.81 17.35
CA VAL A 229 19.94 -23.40 18.48
C VAL A 229 18.95 -23.91 19.52
N GLU A 230 17.99 -23.08 19.91
CA GLU A 230 17.04 -23.41 20.97
C GLU A 230 15.75 -24.08 20.45
N GLY A 231 15.41 -23.92 19.17
CA GLY A 231 14.18 -24.43 18.56
C GLY A 231 12.90 -23.70 18.94
N HIS A 232 12.97 -22.74 19.87
CA HIS A 232 11.83 -21.96 20.34
C HIS A 232 11.28 -21.04 19.25
N LEU A 233 9.95 -20.83 19.27
CA LEU A 233 9.28 -19.85 18.42
C LEU A 233 9.68 -18.42 18.80
N VAL A 234 10.20 -17.66 17.83
CA VAL A 234 10.64 -16.26 18.00
C VAL A 234 9.85 -15.28 17.13
N GLY A 235 9.14 -15.79 16.14
CA GLY A 235 8.31 -15.00 15.23
C GLY A 235 7.25 -15.84 14.54
N LEU A 236 6.20 -15.17 14.09
CA LEU A 236 5.04 -15.75 13.43
C LEU A 236 4.55 -14.81 12.32
N LEU A 237 4.21 -15.36 11.17
CA LEU A 237 3.35 -14.70 10.20
C LEU A 237 2.13 -15.58 9.97
N HIS A 238 0.95 -14.99 10.08
CA HIS A 238 -0.32 -15.67 9.87
C HIS A 238 -1.06 -15.00 8.73
N SER A 239 -1.32 -15.77 7.68
CA SER A 239 -2.24 -15.40 6.62
C SER A 239 -3.55 -16.14 6.80
N ARG A 240 -4.67 -15.42 6.74
CA ARG A 240 -6.02 -15.98 6.87
C ARG A 240 -6.81 -15.71 5.60
N MET A 241 -7.75 -16.58 5.29
CA MET A 241 -8.69 -16.45 4.19
C MET A 241 -10.11 -16.57 4.73
N GLY A 242 -11.00 -15.74 4.22
CA GLY A 242 -12.40 -15.72 4.60
C GLY A 242 -13.18 -14.73 3.74
N THR A 243 -14.50 -14.73 3.89
CA THR A 243 -15.33 -13.71 3.24
C THR A 243 -15.02 -12.34 3.81
N LEU A 244 -15.18 -11.30 2.99
CA LEU A 244 -15.03 -9.92 3.40
C LEU A 244 -15.89 -9.59 4.64
N GLU A 245 -17.13 -10.10 4.69
CA GLU A 245 -18.02 -9.94 5.84
C GLU A 245 -17.47 -10.57 7.11
N ARG A 246 -16.97 -11.80 7.00
CA ARG A 246 -16.40 -12.51 8.15
C ARG A 246 -15.19 -11.77 8.72
N LEU A 247 -14.38 -11.17 7.85
CA LEU A 247 -13.23 -10.38 8.26
C LEU A 247 -13.65 -9.05 8.89
N PHE A 248 -14.64 -8.34 8.35
CA PHE A 248 -15.16 -7.12 8.98
C PHE A 248 -15.58 -7.33 10.45
N HIS A 249 -16.13 -8.51 10.77
CA HIS A 249 -16.50 -8.89 12.13
C HIS A 249 -15.38 -9.57 12.94
N SER A 250 -14.19 -9.73 12.37
CA SER A 250 -13.03 -10.27 13.07
C SER A 250 -12.39 -9.22 13.97
N GLU A 251 -11.74 -9.67 15.04
CA GLU A 251 -11.09 -8.81 16.03
C GLU A 251 -10.06 -7.86 15.40
N GLU A 252 -9.30 -8.30 14.41
CA GLU A 252 -8.23 -7.51 13.81
C GLU A 252 -8.72 -6.45 12.82
N TRP A 253 -9.96 -6.58 12.32
CA TRP A 253 -10.53 -5.74 11.25
C TRP A 253 -11.81 -5.04 11.67
N ARG A 254 -12.17 -5.13 12.94
CA ARG A 254 -13.39 -4.51 13.47
C ARG A 254 -13.28 -2.99 13.41
N ASP A 255 -14.36 -2.36 12.97
CA ASP A 255 -14.50 -0.89 12.86
C ASP A 255 -13.41 -0.21 11.99
N PRO A 256 -13.16 -0.69 10.76
CA PRO A 256 -12.15 -0.10 9.89
C PRO A 256 -12.60 1.29 9.44
N LEU A 257 -11.71 2.29 9.50
CA LEU A 257 -11.97 3.62 8.96
C LEU A 257 -11.43 3.68 7.54
N LEU A 258 -12.24 3.26 6.57
CA LEU A 258 -11.86 3.35 5.17
C LEU A 258 -12.17 4.76 4.64
N PHE A 259 -11.18 5.41 4.06
CA PHE A 259 -11.31 6.68 3.32
C PHE A 259 -11.92 7.86 4.10
N SER A 260 -11.96 7.81 5.44
CA SER A 260 -12.49 8.89 6.29
C SER A 260 -11.38 9.80 6.83
N ASP A 261 -11.77 11.02 7.20
CA ASP A 261 -10.90 12.00 7.86
C ASP A 261 -10.26 11.38 9.11
N HIS A 262 -8.94 11.13 9.07
CA HIS A 262 -8.20 10.39 10.09
C HIS A 262 -8.25 11.03 11.49
N GLU A 263 -8.74 12.27 11.59
CA GLU A 263 -8.77 13.04 12.83
C GLU A 263 -10.05 12.87 13.67
N ASN A 264 -11.12 12.23 13.14
CA ASN A 264 -12.38 12.10 13.85
C ASN A 264 -12.65 10.68 14.36
N ILE A 265 -12.08 10.37 15.52
CA ILE A 265 -12.24 9.12 16.30
C ILE A 265 -13.69 8.72 16.63
N ASN A 266 -14.67 9.62 16.46
CA ASN A 266 -16.09 9.31 16.69
C ASN A 266 -16.83 8.79 15.44
N LEU A 267 -16.19 8.79 14.27
CA LEU A 267 -16.73 8.15 13.08
C LEU A 267 -16.43 6.65 13.17
N LEU A 268 -17.40 5.82 12.82
CA LEU A 268 -17.25 4.37 12.69
C LEU A 268 -17.92 4.01 11.36
N ASP A 269 -17.24 3.24 10.51
CA ASP A 269 -17.93 2.70 9.34
C ASP A 269 -18.94 1.65 9.80
N GLN A 270 -20.22 1.93 9.58
CA GLN A 270 -21.25 0.90 9.65
C GLN A 270 -20.98 -0.13 8.56
N SER A 271 -21.32 -1.40 8.79
CA SER A 271 -21.05 -2.48 7.83
C SER A 271 -21.57 -2.15 6.42
N GLU A 272 -22.73 -1.53 6.31
CA GLU A 272 -23.32 -1.08 5.04
C GLU A 272 -22.42 -0.07 4.30
N VAL A 273 -21.87 0.92 5.02
CA VAL A 273 -20.96 1.94 4.46
C VAL A 273 -19.62 1.32 4.07
N PHE A 274 -19.09 0.43 4.90
CA PHE A 274 -17.87 -0.31 4.58
C PHE A 274 -18.03 -1.14 3.30
N TYR A 275 -19.10 -1.94 3.19
CA TYR A 275 -19.32 -2.76 1.99
C TYR A 275 -19.60 -1.91 0.75
N GLU A 276 -20.26 -0.76 0.89
CA GLU A 276 -20.42 0.19 -0.22
C GLU A 276 -19.06 0.67 -0.74
N LYS A 277 -18.19 1.14 0.16
CA LYS A 277 -16.82 1.56 -0.18
C LYS A 277 -16.03 0.41 -0.81
N MET A 278 -16.15 -0.81 -0.27
CA MET A 278 -15.47 -1.98 -0.81
C MET A 278 -15.95 -2.34 -2.23
N ARG A 279 -17.24 -2.19 -2.50
CA ARG A 279 -17.80 -2.40 -3.84
C ARG A 279 -17.36 -1.31 -4.81
N VAL A 280 -17.46 -0.04 -4.42
CA VAL A 280 -17.13 1.11 -5.27
C VAL A 280 -15.65 1.15 -5.61
N HIS A 281 -14.77 0.95 -4.63
CA HIS A 281 -13.33 1.11 -4.84
C HIS A 281 -12.61 -0.17 -5.26
N PHE A 282 -13.16 -1.35 -4.92
CA PHE A 282 -12.50 -2.64 -5.16
C PHE A 282 -13.31 -3.65 -5.95
N GLY A 283 -14.59 -3.36 -6.22
CA GLY A 283 -15.50 -4.31 -6.86
C GLY A 283 -15.75 -5.56 -6.01
N LEU A 284 -15.64 -5.45 -4.68
CA LEU A 284 -15.81 -6.58 -3.76
C LEU A 284 -17.16 -6.54 -3.06
N GLU A 285 -17.81 -7.69 -3.03
CA GLU A 285 -19.04 -7.93 -2.30
C GLU A 285 -18.76 -8.61 -0.95
N PRO A 286 -19.69 -8.54 0.02
CA PRO A 286 -19.49 -9.11 1.36
C PRO A 286 -19.12 -10.60 1.38
N ASN A 287 -19.58 -11.36 0.37
CA ASN A 287 -19.35 -12.79 0.23
C ASN A 287 -18.06 -13.15 -0.52
N ASP A 288 -17.34 -12.18 -1.07
CA ASP A 288 -16.10 -12.45 -1.79
C ASP A 288 -15.02 -12.92 -0.83
N GLU A 289 -14.31 -13.98 -1.21
CA GLU A 289 -13.16 -14.46 -0.47
C GLU A 289 -11.99 -13.49 -0.62
N VAL A 290 -11.35 -13.17 0.49
CA VAL A 290 -10.15 -12.36 0.53
C VAL A 290 -9.15 -12.98 1.50
N MET A 291 -7.90 -12.55 1.38
CA MET A 291 -6.79 -12.95 2.22
C MET A 291 -6.37 -11.79 3.10
N THR A 292 -5.94 -12.07 4.32
CA THR A 292 -5.22 -11.11 5.17
C THR A 292 -3.87 -11.65 5.58
N ILE A 293 -2.94 -10.76 5.93
CA ILE A 293 -1.62 -11.12 6.47
C ILE A 293 -1.39 -10.29 7.74
N SER A 294 -0.95 -10.97 8.80
CA SER A 294 -0.40 -10.35 9.99
C SER A 294 0.94 -11.01 10.33
N ALA A 295 1.88 -10.23 10.85
CA ALA A 295 3.21 -10.71 11.22
C ALA A 295 3.65 -10.11 12.55
N GLN A 296 4.30 -10.93 13.37
CA GLN A 296 4.80 -10.54 14.68
C GLN A 296 6.15 -11.22 14.96
N ILE A 297 7.14 -10.43 15.37
CA ILE A 297 8.45 -10.91 15.83
C ILE A 297 8.73 -10.27 17.17
N VAL A 298 8.99 -11.08 18.20
CA VAL A 298 9.04 -10.62 19.60
C VAL A 298 10.46 -10.32 20.06
N ARG A 299 11.44 -11.09 19.57
CA ARG A 299 12.84 -10.88 19.89
C ARG A 299 13.38 -9.71 19.07
N GLN A 300 13.90 -8.68 19.73
CA GLN A 300 14.44 -7.48 19.10
C GLN A 300 15.57 -7.82 18.12
N GLU A 301 16.33 -8.88 18.40
CA GLU A 301 17.43 -9.37 17.55
C GLU A 301 16.95 -10.04 16.26
N ALA A 302 15.68 -10.48 16.23
CA ALA A 302 15.03 -11.05 15.06
C ALA A 302 14.17 -10.00 14.31
N GLN A 303 13.95 -8.81 14.90
CA GLN A 303 13.21 -7.71 14.27
C GLN A 303 14.11 -7.03 13.22
N GLY A 304 13.97 -7.44 11.96
CA GLY A 304 14.73 -6.87 10.85
C GLY A 304 14.18 -7.26 9.48
N GLY A 305 14.49 -6.45 8.46
CA GLY A 305 13.99 -6.62 7.09
C GLY A 305 14.25 -8.01 6.50
N GLY A 306 15.38 -8.63 6.85
CA GLY A 306 15.77 -9.96 6.37
C GLY A 306 14.88 -11.09 6.87
N VAL A 307 14.62 -11.19 8.18
CA VAL A 307 13.73 -12.25 8.74
C VAL A 307 12.31 -12.09 8.18
N PHE A 308 11.82 -10.86 8.12
CA PHE A 308 10.50 -10.59 7.55
C PHE A 308 10.41 -10.96 6.06
N TYR A 309 11.46 -10.67 5.28
CA TYR A 309 11.56 -11.08 3.89
C TYR A 309 11.47 -12.61 3.75
N GLU A 310 12.23 -13.34 4.56
CA GLU A 310 12.21 -14.81 4.56
C GLU A 310 10.85 -15.39 4.95
N MET A 311 10.14 -14.76 5.88
CA MET A 311 8.76 -15.15 6.23
C MET A 311 7.82 -15.01 5.03
N MET A 312 7.87 -13.87 4.35
CA MET A 312 7.06 -13.61 3.16
C MET A 312 7.45 -14.53 1.99
N ARG A 313 8.75 -14.79 1.78
CA ARG A 313 9.28 -15.71 0.77
C ARG A 313 8.82 -17.15 1.01
N SER A 314 9.00 -17.65 2.23
CA SER A 314 8.55 -18.98 2.64
C SER A 314 7.04 -19.15 2.41
N MET A 315 6.25 -18.13 2.74
CA MET A 315 4.82 -18.16 2.49
C MET A 315 4.52 -18.18 0.99
N ALA A 316 5.12 -17.27 0.23
CA ALA A 316 4.88 -17.12 -1.21
C ALA A 316 5.16 -18.42 -1.98
N GLN A 317 6.15 -19.21 -1.56
CA GLN A 317 6.46 -20.52 -2.15
C GLN A 317 5.37 -21.58 -1.91
N ARG A 318 4.57 -21.43 -0.85
CA ARG A 318 3.47 -22.34 -0.51
C ARG A 318 2.13 -21.90 -1.07
N VAL A 319 1.98 -20.62 -1.41
CA VAL A 319 0.70 -20.09 -1.90
C VAL A 319 0.27 -20.78 -3.19
N THR A 320 -0.94 -21.31 -3.21
CA THR A 320 -1.54 -21.98 -4.38
C THR A 320 -2.03 -20.95 -5.42
N PRO A 321 -2.23 -21.34 -6.69
CA PRO A 321 -2.73 -20.41 -7.70
C PRO A 321 -4.09 -19.79 -7.34
N PRO A 322 -5.10 -20.54 -6.84
CA PRO A 322 -6.36 -19.93 -6.41
C PRO A 322 -6.17 -18.90 -5.29
N HIS A 323 -5.37 -19.22 -4.27
CA HIS A 323 -5.14 -18.31 -3.14
C HIS A 323 -4.33 -17.06 -3.54
N ALA A 324 -3.49 -17.18 -4.58
CA ALA A 324 -2.76 -16.05 -5.17
C ALA A 324 -3.65 -15.07 -5.97
N GLU A 325 -4.85 -15.51 -6.36
CA GLU A 325 -5.84 -14.69 -7.07
C GLU A 325 -6.77 -13.91 -6.14
N LEU A 326 -6.86 -14.31 -4.88
CA LEU A 326 -7.67 -13.60 -3.89
C LEU A 326 -7.16 -12.15 -3.71
N PRO A 327 -8.06 -11.18 -3.47
CA PRO A 327 -7.67 -9.89 -2.93
C PRO A 327 -6.98 -10.09 -1.59
N LEU A 328 -5.95 -9.29 -1.33
CA LEU A 328 -5.23 -9.26 -0.06
C LEU A 328 -5.57 -7.96 0.67
N LEU A 329 -5.76 -8.01 1.97
CA LEU A 329 -5.84 -6.83 2.81
C LEU A 329 -4.82 -6.96 3.95
N CYS A 330 -4.03 -5.93 4.17
CA CYS A 330 -2.94 -5.97 5.15
C CYS A 330 -2.99 -4.74 6.03
N GLU A 331 -2.94 -4.97 7.34
CA GLU A 331 -2.62 -3.93 8.32
C GLU A 331 -1.12 -3.64 8.26
N ILE A 332 -0.74 -2.36 8.30
CA ILE A 332 0.64 -1.93 8.38
C ILE A 332 0.82 -1.10 9.66
N PRO A 333 1.58 -1.56 10.66
CA PRO A 333 1.86 -0.76 11.85
C PRO A 333 2.77 0.43 11.50
N ASN A 334 2.63 1.52 12.27
CA ASN A 334 3.36 2.77 12.05
C ASN A 334 4.89 2.64 12.24
N ASP A 335 5.36 1.62 12.98
CA ASP A 335 6.78 1.34 13.24
C ASP A 335 7.14 -0.15 13.00
N GLY A 336 8.39 -0.42 12.55
CA GLY A 336 8.96 -1.78 12.41
C GLY A 336 9.32 -2.19 10.98
N THR A 337 9.46 -3.50 10.73
CA THR A 337 9.70 -4.12 9.40
C THR A 337 8.68 -3.73 8.32
N ALA A 338 7.61 -3.03 8.72
CA ALA A 338 6.61 -2.35 7.91
C ALA A 338 7.16 -1.36 6.87
N HIS A 339 8.33 -0.73 7.09
CA HIS A 339 8.96 0.11 6.06
C HIS A 339 9.27 -0.69 4.77
N VAL A 340 9.54 -1.99 4.91
CA VAL A 340 9.79 -2.92 3.80
C VAL A 340 8.49 -3.29 3.08
N LEU A 341 7.37 -3.47 3.79
CA LEU A 341 6.06 -3.69 3.17
C LEU A 341 5.61 -2.45 2.38
N ASN A 342 5.76 -1.27 2.97
CA ASN A 342 5.39 0.00 2.36
C ASN A 342 6.21 0.27 1.07
N THR A 343 7.48 -0.11 1.06
CA THR A 343 8.36 0.01 -0.13
C THR A 343 8.12 -1.10 -1.15
N ALA A 344 7.82 -2.34 -0.72
CA ALA A 344 7.52 -3.49 -1.58
C ALA A 344 6.14 -3.40 -2.26
N PHE A 345 5.19 -2.66 -1.67
CA PHE A 345 3.86 -2.38 -2.22
C PHE A 345 3.82 -1.07 -2.99
N THR A 346 4.85 -0.79 -3.78
CA THR A 346 5.14 0.51 -4.44
C THR A 346 4.05 1.01 -5.41
N ASP A 347 3.00 0.23 -5.67
CA ASP A 347 1.87 0.59 -6.55
C ASP A 347 0.50 0.41 -5.87
N ARG A 348 0.41 0.52 -4.54
CA ARG A 348 -0.85 0.27 -3.83
C ARG A 348 -1.22 1.39 -2.87
N LEU A 349 -2.50 1.70 -2.96
CA LEU A 349 -3.18 2.80 -2.31
C LEU A 349 -3.40 2.45 -0.83
N ILE A 350 -3.04 3.39 0.04
CA ILE A 350 -3.47 3.38 1.45
C ILE A 350 -4.91 3.87 1.45
N PHE A 351 -5.81 3.08 2.00
CA PHE A 351 -7.26 3.30 1.83
C PHE A 351 -8.01 3.49 3.12
N GLY A 352 -7.34 3.36 4.26
CA GLY A 352 -7.96 3.54 5.54
C GLY A 352 -6.98 3.37 6.67
N VAL A 353 -7.50 3.57 7.87
CA VAL A 353 -6.78 3.41 9.13
C VAL A 353 -7.65 2.55 10.03
N LEU A 354 -7.07 1.57 10.70
CA LEU A 354 -7.75 0.83 11.75
C LEU A 354 -7.84 1.69 13.02
N LYS A 355 -8.70 1.33 13.96
CA LYS A 355 -8.87 2.07 15.24
C LYS A 355 -7.57 2.27 16.03
N ASN A 356 -6.56 1.45 15.81
CA ASN A 356 -5.23 1.54 16.42
C ASN A 356 -4.27 2.45 15.64
N ASP A 357 -4.78 3.31 14.75
CA ASP A 357 -4.04 4.22 13.89
C ASP A 357 -3.13 3.53 12.87
N HIS A 358 -3.33 2.23 12.60
CA HIS A 358 -2.53 1.50 11.62
C HIS A 358 -3.12 1.60 10.20
N PRO A 359 -2.33 2.03 9.21
CA PRO A 359 -2.74 2.01 7.81
C PRO A 359 -3.23 0.66 7.31
N LEU A 360 -4.27 0.71 6.48
CA LEU A 360 -4.83 -0.43 5.80
C LEU A 360 -4.48 -0.39 4.31
N VAL A 361 -3.86 -1.47 3.83
CA VAL A 361 -3.39 -1.57 2.44
C VAL A 361 -4.11 -2.69 1.69
N PHE A 362 -4.47 -2.35 0.44
CA PHE A 362 -5.09 -3.25 -0.53
C PHE A 362 -4.33 -3.16 -1.87
N CYS A 363 -4.13 -4.21 -2.68
CA CYS A 363 -4.44 -5.58 -2.43
C CYS A 363 -5.07 -6.39 -3.57
N GLN A 364 -5.39 -5.83 -4.76
CA GLN A 364 -6.31 -6.50 -5.71
C GLN A 364 -6.06 -8.02 -5.95
N LYS A 365 -4.79 -8.44 -5.97
CA LYS A 365 -4.41 -9.85 -5.93
C LYS A 365 -3.25 -10.07 -4.97
N THR A 366 -3.32 -11.10 -4.14
CA THR A 366 -2.22 -11.55 -3.25
C THR A 366 -0.93 -11.72 -4.03
N SER A 367 -0.97 -12.30 -5.23
CA SER A 367 0.21 -12.45 -6.11
C SER A 367 0.99 -11.16 -6.36
N SER A 368 0.33 -10.00 -6.40
CA SER A 368 1.05 -8.73 -6.61
C SER A 368 1.74 -8.24 -5.34
N ALA A 369 1.28 -8.68 -4.16
CA ALA A 369 1.99 -8.44 -2.90
C ALA A 369 3.16 -9.40 -2.73
N LEU A 370 3.05 -10.63 -3.23
CA LEU A 370 4.07 -11.67 -3.07
C LEU A 370 5.18 -11.59 -4.13
N PHE A 371 4.95 -10.85 -5.22
CA PHE A 371 5.89 -10.69 -6.32
C PHE A 371 7.33 -10.31 -5.90
N PRO A 372 7.55 -9.34 -4.99
CA PRO A 372 8.90 -8.95 -4.55
C PRO A 372 9.65 -10.06 -3.79
N PHE A 373 8.93 -11.07 -3.28
CA PHE A 373 9.47 -12.14 -2.44
C PHE A 373 9.73 -13.44 -3.23
N LEU A 374 9.57 -13.42 -4.56
CA LEU A 374 9.75 -14.57 -5.44
C LEU A 374 10.87 -14.28 -6.45
N THR A 375 12.13 -14.41 -6.03
CA THR A 375 13.31 -14.10 -6.87
C THR A 375 13.64 -15.19 -7.91
N ASP A 376 13.30 -16.46 -7.64
CA ASP A 376 13.63 -17.57 -8.53
C ASP A 376 12.47 -18.00 -9.44
N LYS A 377 12.66 -17.85 -10.76
CA LYS A 377 11.74 -18.30 -11.82
C LYS A 377 11.35 -19.78 -11.74
N SER A 378 12.16 -20.62 -11.11
CA SER A 378 11.86 -22.05 -10.92
C SER A 378 10.70 -22.30 -9.94
N HIS A 379 10.49 -21.37 -8.99
CA HIS A 379 9.42 -21.38 -8.01
C HIS A 379 8.17 -20.61 -8.45
N TRP A 380 8.23 -19.99 -9.63
CA TRP A 380 7.08 -19.32 -10.23
C TRP A 380 6.14 -20.36 -10.82
N GLN A 381 5.07 -20.68 -10.09
CA GLN A 381 4.00 -21.50 -10.64
C GLN A 381 3.50 -20.88 -11.96
N HIS A 382 3.37 -21.69 -13.01
CA HIS A 382 3.03 -21.25 -14.37
C HIS A 382 1.85 -20.27 -14.42
N ARG A 383 0.83 -20.47 -13.58
CA ARG A 383 -0.35 -19.60 -13.49
C ARG A 383 -0.06 -18.23 -12.87
N VAL A 384 0.81 -18.14 -11.87
CA VAL A 384 1.30 -16.87 -11.30
C VAL A 384 2.07 -16.10 -12.38
N ARG A 385 2.89 -16.80 -13.18
CA ARG A 385 3.62 -16.23 -14.32
C ARG A 385 2.71 -15.73 -15.44
N GLU A 386 1.71 -16.52 -15.85
CA GLU A 386 0.72 -16.10 -16.86
C GLU A 386 -0.07 -14.86 -16.42
N LYS A 387 -0.39 -14.76 -15.12
CA LYS A 387 -1.16 -13.63 -14.56
C LYS A 387 -0.30 -12.38 -14.35
N LEU A 388 0.99 -12.50 -14.06
CA LEU A 388 1.95 -11.39 -14.05
C LEU A 388 2.23 -10.85 -15.46
N VAL A 389 2.27 -11.74 -16.46
CA VAL A 389 2.29 -11.34 -17.88
C VAL A 389 0.97 -10.63 -18.25
N LYS A 390 -0.16 -11.11 -17.72
CA LYS A 390 -1.43 -10.38 -17.81
C LYS A 390 -1.42 -9.07 -17.01
N LYS A 391 -0.70 -8.91 -15.88
CA LYS A 391 -0.56 -7.62 -15.15
C LYS A 391 0.03 -6.52 -16.04
N ARG A 392 1.04 -6.85 -16.88
CA ARG A 392 1.53 -5.95 -17.95
C ARG A 392 0.50 -5.63 -19.03
N GLN A 393 -0.56 -6.44 -19.15
CA GLN A 393 -1.74 -6.16 -19.99
C GLN A 393 -2.92 -5.57 -19.19
N PHE A 394 -2.94 -5.70 -17.86
CA PHE A 394 -4.02 -5.35 -16.92
C PHE A 394 -3.84 -3.94 -16.34
N GLU A 395 -2.61 -3.41 -16.36
CA GLU A 395 -2.33 -1.96 -16.24
C GLU A 395 -3.07 -1.13 -17.29
N LYS A 396 -3.75 -1.78 -18.25
CA LYS A 396 -4.59 -1.19 -19.29
C LYS A 396 -6.11 -1.30 -19.03
N GLN A 397 -6.57 -1.85 -17.90
CA GLN A 397 -7.98 -2.28 -17.73
C GLN A 397 -8.64 -1.88 -16.40
N PHE A 398 -8.62 -0.59 -16.03
CA PHE A 398 -9.49 -0.12 -14.95
C PHE A 398 -10.25 1.14 -15.35
N PHE A 399 -11.21 0.92 -16.24
CA PHE A 399 -12.34 1.80 -16.45
C PHE A 399 -13.61 1.06 -15.98
N VAL A 400 -14.38 1.69 -15.10
CA VAL A 400 -15.69 1.21 -14.66
C VAL A 400 -16.73 2.15 -15.26
N SER A 401 -17.58 1.61 -16.14
CA SER A 401 -18.67 2.37 -16.74
C SER A 401 -19.77 2.67 -15.72
N SER A 402 -20.20 3.92 -15.65
CA SER A 402 -21.36 4.35 -14.87
C SER A 402 -22.61 4.46 -15.76
N SER A 403 -23.79 4.45 -15.13
CA SER A 403 -25.06 4.72 -15.80
C SER A 403 -25.21 6.17 -16.27
N THR A 404 -24.36 7.08 -15.79
CA THR A 404 -24.35 8.48 -16.23
C THR A 404 -23.48 8.74 -17.45
N ASP A 405 -22.65 7.77 -17.84
CA ASP A 405 -21.77 7.84 -19.01
C ASP A 405 -22.54 7.85 -20.33
N HIS A 406 -22.02 8.55 -21.32
CA HIS A 406 -22.57 8.51 -22.67
C HIS A 406 -22.31 7.12 -23.30
N PRO A 407 -23.33 6.47 -23.90
CA PRO A 407 -23.20 5.10 -24.42
C PRO A 407 -22.31 5.01 -25.67
N GLY A 408 -22.13 6.13 -26.38
CA GLY A 408 -21.35 6.24 -27.61
C GLY A 408 -19.85 6.49 -27.37
N LEU A 409 -19.24 5.87 -26.36
CA LEU A 409 -17.86 6.11 -25.95
C LEU A 409 -17.08 4.81 -25.73
N GLU A 410 -15.77 4.88 -25.94
CA GLU A 410 -14.84 3.81 -25.59
C GLU A 410 -13.53 4.36 -25.04
N VAL A 411 -12.89 3.58 -24.17
CA VAL A 411 -11.57 3.90 -23.62
C VAL A 411 -10.50 3.12 -24.38
N ARG A 412 -9.45 3.81 -24.83
CA ARG A 412 -8.30 3.22 -25.51
C ARG A 412 -7.00 3.70 -24.88
N GLU A 413 -5.92 2.99 -25.16
CA GLU A 413 -4.58 3.48 -24.86
C GLU A 413 -4.18 4.65 -25.75
N ASN A 414 -3.46 5.61 -25.17
CA ASN A 414 -3.01 6.84 -25.82
C ASN A 414 -1.52 7.12 -25.57
N GLY A 415 -0.69 6.09 -25.71
CA GLY A 415 0.76 6.21 -25.60
C GLY A 415 1.21 6.79 -24.25
N ALA A 416 2.01 7.88 -24.30
CA ALA A 416 2.54 8.53 -23.10
C ALA A 416 1.50 9.24 -22.24
N MET A 417 0.26 9.41 -22.73
CA MET A 417 -0.84 10.04 -21.99
C MET A 417 -1.69 9.02 -21.21
N GLY A 418 -1.34 7.73 -21.24
CA GLY A 418 -2.09 6.69 -20.53
C GLY A 418 -3.36 6.30 -21.28
N LEU A 419 -4.52 6.41 -20.62
CA LEU A 419 -5.84 6.13 -21.21
C LEU A 419 -6.47 7.40 -21.78
N ALA A 420 -7.30 7.24 -22.80
CA ALA A 420 -8.10 8.31 -23.38
C ALA A 420 -9.47 7.81 -23.80
N VAL A 421 -10.44 8.72 -23.83
CA VAL A 421 -11.81 8.44 -24.27
C VAL A 421 -12.00 8.87 -25.73
N PHE A 422 -12.64 8.02 -26.52
CA PHE A 422 -12.93 8.26 -27.94
C PHE A 422 -14.41 8.04 -28.23
N ALA A 423 -14.94 8.82 -29.16
CA ALA A 423 -16.32 8.68 -29.62
C ALA A 423 -16.47 7.41 -30.48
N THR A 424 -17.45 6.57 -30.17
CA THR A 424 -17.79 5.40 -31.01
C THR A 424 -18.82 5.75 -32.08
N ASP A 425 -19.55 6.85 -31.91
CA ASP A 425 -20.53 7.43 -32.85
C ASP A 425 -20.49 8.97 -32.81
N GLU A 426 -21.30 9.66 -33.62
CA GLU A 426 -21.41 11.12 -33.53
C GLU A 426 -22.05 11.53 -32.19
N ILE A 427 -21.49 12.55 -31.55
CA ILE A 427 -22.01 13.14 -30.30
C ILE A 427 -22.36 14.60 -30.58
N LYS A 428 -23.56 15.03 -30.19
CA LYS A 428 -24.03 16.41 -30.45
C LYS A 428 -23.61 17.38 -29.37
N ALA A 429 -23.43 18.64 -29.77
CA ALA A 429 -23.14 19.72 -28.84
C ALA A 429 -24.17 19.77 -27.70
N GLY A 430 -23.69 19.89 -26.46
CA GLY A 430 -24.50 19.95 -25.24
C GLY A 430 -24.78 18.60 -24.58
N GLU A 431 -24.52 17.48 -25.26
CA GLU A 431 -24.69 16.13 -24.69
C GLU A 431 -23.73 15.89 -23.53
N ARG A 432 -24.23 15.18 -22.51
CA ARG A 432 -23.43 14.77 -21.36
C ARG A 432 -22.49 13.64 -21.78
N ILE A 433 -21.22 13.75 -21.38
CA ILE A 433 -20.18 12.76 -21.65
C ILE A 433 -20.02 11.81 -20.47
N ALA A 434 -19.75 12.37 -19.30
CA ALA A 434 -19.50 11.65 -18.06
C ALA A 434 -19.68 12.59 -16.87
N VAL A 435 -19.81 12.05 -15.67
CA VAL A 435 -19.80 12.82 -14.43
C VAL A 435 -18.64 12.33 -13.59
N PHE A 436 -17.91 13.25 -12.95
CA PHE A 436 -17.01 12.89 -11.85
C PHE A 436 -17.86 12.46 -10.65
N GLU A 437 -18.20 11.18 -10.62
CA GLU A 437 -18.87 10.51 -9.52
C GLU A 437 -17.82 9.89 -8.61
N GLY A 438 -17.82 10.27 -7.34
CA GLY A 438 -16.84 9.76 -6.39
C GLY A 438 -16.85 10.53 -5.08
N GLU A 439 -15.85 10.25 -4.27
CA GLU A 439 -15.71 10.80 -2.93
C GLU A 439 -15.35 12.28 -2.95
N ILE A 440 -15.85 12.98 -1.94
CA ILE A 440 -15.61 14.40 -1.72
C ILE A 440 -14.50 14.54 -0.67
N TYR A 441 -13.43 15.24 -1.03
CA TYR A 441 -12.29 15.50 -0.17
C TYR A 441 -12.23 16.98 0.20
N HIS A 442 -11.80 17.24 1.43
CA HIS A 442 -11.55 18.58 1.91
C HIS A 442 -10.05 18.81 2.07
N ALA A 443 -9.50 19.76 1.32
CA ALA A 443 -8.09 20.11 1.38
C ALA A 443 -7.91 21.61 1.14
N LYS A 444 -6.91 22.22 1.81
CA LYS A 444 -6.59 23.63 1.59
C LYS A 444 -5.95 23.89 0.21
N ASP A 445 -5.31 22.87 -0.35
CA ASP A 445 -4.65 22.90 -1.65
C ASP A 445 -4.53 21.46 -2.19
N ALA A 446 -4.53 21.30 -3.51
CA ALA A 446 -4.43 19.98 -4.16
C ALA A 446 -3.16 19.21 -3.77
N LEU A 447 -2.05 19.90 -3.46
CA LEU A 447 -0.81 19.24 -3.03
C LEU A 447 -0.94 18.53 -1.66
N SER A 448 -1.96 18.88 -0.87
CA SER A 448 -2.29 18.18 0.38
C SER A 448 -3.05 16.88 0.15
N LEU A 449 -3.52 16.61 -1.07
CA LEU A 449 -4.16 15.34 -1.41
C LEU A 449 -3.13 14.20 -1.53
N PRO A 450 -3.55 12.94 -1.31
CA PRO A 450 -2.75 11.76 -1.64
C PRO A 450 -2.24 11.80 -3.08
N ASN A 451 -1.02 11.31 -3.34
CA ASN A 451 -0.35 11.39 -4.64
C ASN A 451 -1.24 10.96 -5.82
N ILE A 452 -2.03 9.89 -5.68
CA ILE A 452 -2.89 9.41 -6.77
C ILE A 452 -4.01 10.40 -7.13
N MET A 453 -4.45 11.21 -6.17
CA MET A 453 -5.60 12.09 -6.32
C MET A 453 -5.15 13.44 -6.89
N ARG A 454 -3.91 13.86 -6.62
CA ARG A 454 -3.40 15.17 -7.03
C ARG A 454 -3.59 15.46 -8.51
N ASP A 455 -3.35 14.45 -9.36
CA ASP A 455 -3.39 14.60 -10.82
C ASP A 455 -4.77 14.32 -11.44
N HIS A 456 -5.74 13.93 -10.62
CA HIS A 456 -6.97 13.29 -11.10
C HIS A 456 -8.25 13.73 -10.38
N ALA A 457 -8.15 14.40 -9.24
CA ALA A 457 -9.28 15.01 -8.54
C ALA A 457 -9.62 16.36 -9.20
N ILE A 458 -10.90 16.70 -9.22
CA ILE A 458 -11.37 18.00 -9.69
C ILE A 458 -11.78 18.88 -8.52
N GLN A 459 -11.43 20.15 -8.54
CA GLN A 459 -11.84 21.09 -7.50
C GLN A 459 -13.26 21.61 -7.78
N THR A 460 -14.12 21.61 -6.76
CA THR A 460 -15.54 22.03 -6.84
C THR A 460 -15.88 23.17 -5.89
N SER A 461 -14.97 23.52 -4.97
CA SER A 461 -15.02 24.71 -4.12
C SER A 461 -13.60 25.10 -3.67
N GLU A 462 -13.45 26.23 -2.95
CA GLU A 462 -12.15 26.68 -2.41
C GLU A 462 -11.39 25.57 -1.66
N THR A 463 -12.10 24.68 -0.96
CA THR A 463 -11.48 23.60 -0.18
C THR A 463 -12.02 22.22 -0.51
N THR A 464 -12.79 22.05 -1.58
CA THR A 464 -13.49 20.79 -1.89
C THR A 464 -13.03 20.22 -3.22
N TYR A 465 -12.73 18.92 -3.22
CA TYR A 465 -12.29 18.16 -4.39
C TYR A 465 -13.14 16.92 -4.56
N VAL A 466 -13.38 16.49 -5.80
CA VAL A 466 -14.08 15.25 -6.13
C VAL A 466 -13.12 14.34 -6.89
N PHE A 467 -12.95 13.10 -6.42
CA PHE A 467 -12.08 12.13 -7.06
C PHE A 467 -12.89 10.96 -7.63
N GLY A 468 -13.17 11.03 -8.93
CA GLY A 468 -13.95 10.02 -9.65
C GLY A 468 -13.11 8.82 -10.11
N TYR A 469 -12.44 8.14 -9.18
CA TYR A 469 -11.49 7.06 -9.48
C TYR A 469 -12.09 5.99 -10.40
N GLN A 470 -11.34 5.62 -11.44
CA GLN A 470 -11.72 4.63 -12.48
C GLN A 470 -13.00 4.95 -13.29
N GLY A 471 -13.69 6.05 -13.03
CA GLY A 471 -14.83 6.49 -13.83
C GLY A 471 -14.42 6.96 -15.23
N LEU A 472 -15.40 7.13 -16.12
CA LEU A 472 -15.13 7.58 -17.50
C LEU A 472 -14.52 8.98 -17.50
N ALA A 473 -15.07 9.89 -16.68
CA ALA A 473 -14.62 11.27 -16.57
C ALA A 473 -13.12 11.38 -16.23
N HIS A 474 -12.65 10.49 -15.36
CA HIS A 474 -11.25 10.36 -14.95
C HIS A 474 -10.32 9.90 -16.10
N CYS A 475 -10.86 9.22 -17.12
CA CYS A 475 -10.10 8.78 -18.28
C CYS A 475 -9.97 9.87 -19.37
N LEU A 476 -10.63 11.03 -19.24
CA LEU A 476 -10.51 12.09 -20.25
C LEU A 476 -9.18 12.84 -20.10
N CYS A 477 -8.46 12.93 -21.21
CA CYS A 477 -7.20 13.66 -21.26
C CYS A 477 -7.39 15.18 -21.29
N HIS A 478 -6.35 15.88 -20.86
CA HIS A 478 -6.23 17.31 -21.05
C HIS A 478 -6.03 17.69 -22.54
N SER A 479 -6.67 18.78 -22.97
CA SER A 479 -6.28 19.54 -24.16
C SER A 479 -6.33 21.05 -23.91
N CYS A 480 -5.39 21.80 -24.50
CA CYS A 480 -5.41 23.26 -24.49
C CYS A 480 -6.39 23.85 -25.52
N ASP A 481 -6.90 23.03 -26.44
CA ASP A 481 -8.02 23.36 -27.33
C ASP A 481 -9.03 22.20 -27.27
N PRO A 482 -9.84 22.15 -26.19
CA PRO A 482 -10.70 21.01 -25.90
C PRO A 482 -12.00 21.01 -26.73
N ASN A 483 -12.62 19.83 -26.81
CA ASN A 483 -13.97 19.64 -27.38
C ASN A 483 -15.03 19.31 -26.33
N CYS A 484 -14.63 19.22 -25.06
CA CYS A 484 -15.52 19.08 -23.91
C CYS A 484 -15.30 20.22 -22.89
N GLY A 485 -16.35 20.50 -22.12
CA GLY A 485 -16.38 21.45 -21.02
C GLY A 485 -16.82 20.80 -19.71
N ILE A 486 -16.70 21.53 -18.61
CA ILE A 486 -17.26 21.13 -17.30
C ILE A 486 -18.39 22.07 -16.88
N ARG A 487 -19.47 21.52 -16.34
CA ARG A 487 -20.63 22.22 -15.77
C ARG A 487 -21.19 21.45 -14.58
N ASN A 488 -22.16 22.01 -13.87
CA ASN A 488 -22.77 21.42 -12.68
C ASN A 488 -21.70 20.94 -11.67
N LEU A 489 -20.60 21.69 -11.55
CA LEU A 489 -19.37 21.38 -10.78
C LEU A 489 -18.56 20.16 -11.23
N ALA A 490 -19.19 19.10 -11.74
CA ALA A 490 -18.56 17.78 -11.94
C ALA A 490 -18.99 17.06 -13.24
N GLU A 491 -19.87 17.65 -14.06
CA GLU A 491 -20.37 17.05 -15.30
C GLU A 491 -19.54 17.50 -16.50
N ILE A 492 -18.95 16.54 -17.21
CA ILE A 492 -18.32 16.79 -18.51
C ILE A 492 -19.37 16.70 -19.62
N PHE A 493 -19.37 17.69 -20.51
CA PHE A 493 -20.29 17.77 -21.65
C PHE A 493 -19.56 18.17 -22.94
N ALA A 494 -20.14 17.86 -24.10
CA ALA A 494 -19.61 18.26 -25.40
C ALA A 494 -19.89 19.75 -25.68
N VAL A 495 -18.86 20.56 -25.95
CA VAL A 495 -19.05 22.00 -26.29
C VAL A 495 -19.39 22.23 -27.77
N ARG A 496 -19.14 21.24 -28.61
CA ARG A 496 -19.48 21.21 -30.03
C ARG A 496 -19.83 19.79 -30.45
N ASP A 497 -20.29 19.62 -31.69
CA ASP A 497 -20.42 18.28 -32.28
C ASP A 497 -19.04 17.60 -32.34
N ILE A 498 -19.00 16.32 -31.97
CA ILE A 498 -17.80 15.47 -31.92
C ILE A 498 -17.99 14.32 -32.91
N ALA A 499 -17.03 14.14 -33.81
CA ALA A 499 -17.11 13.11 -34.85
C ALA A 499 -16.78 11.72 -34.28
N LYS A 500 -17.34 10.67 -34.91
CA LYS A 500 -16.96 9.29 -34.62
C LYS A 500 -15.45 9.10 -34.74
N GLY A 501 -14.84 8.49 -33.72
CA GLY A 501 -13.41 8.23 -33.61
C GLY A 501 -12.57 9.40 -33.09
N GLU A 502 -13.17 10.57 -32.88
CA GLU A 502 -12.49 11.72 -32.29
C GLU A 502 -12.25 11.50 -30.79
N GLN A 503 -11.12 11.99 -30.27
CA GLN A 503 -10.78 11.93 -28.84
C GLN A 503 -11.55 13.00 -28.07
N LEU A 504 -12.11 12.64 -26.91
CA LEU A 504 -12.75 13.58 -26.00
C LEU A 504 -11.73 14.13 -25.02
N THR A 505 -11.65 15.46 -24.94
CA THR A 505 -10.67 16.16 -24.10
C THR A 505 -11.27 17.41 -23.49
N TRP A 506 -10.81 17.78 -22.30
CA TRP A 506 -11.21 19.01 -21.61
C TRP A 506 -9.99 19.74 -21.03
N ASP A 507 -10.15 21.02 -20.72
CA ASP A 507 -9.06 21.80 -20.14
C ASP A 507 -9.18 21.78 -18.61
N TYR A 508 -8.26 21.07 -17.94
CA TYR A 508 -8.27 20.91 -16.47
C TYR A 508 -8.29 22.24 -15.70
N ARG A 509 -7.80 23.33 -16.32
CA ARG A 509 -7.89 24.68 -15.75
C ARG A 509 -9.33 25.15 -15.51
N CYS A 510 -10.31 24.56 -16.19
CA CYS A 510 -11.73 24.90 -16.06
C CYS A 510 -12.37 24.43 -14.74
N SER A 511 -11.64 23.70 -13.88
CA SER A 511 -12.07 23.40 -12.51
C SER A 511 -11.03 23.77 -11.45
N GLU A 512 -9.78 24.06 -11.84
CA GLU A 512 -8.64 24.09 -10.93
C GLU A 512 -8.24 25.53 -10.50
N ASN A 513 -8.15 25.77 -9.19
CA ASN A 513 -7.57 26.99 -8.61
C ASN A 513 -6.64 26.74 -7.41
N SER A 514 -5.92 25.62 -7.42
CA SER A 514 -4.84 25.32 -6.48
C SER A 514 -3.45 25.60 -7.06
N THR A 515 -2.41 25.25 -6.29
CA THR A 515 -1.01 25.27 -6.74
C THR A 515 -0.60 24.03 -7.55
N TRP A 516 -1.53 23.14 -7.90
CA TRP A 516 -1.26 21.99 -8.76
C TRP A 516 -0.83 22.43 -10.17
N VAL A 517 0.10 21.66 -10.75
CA VAL A 517 0.65 21.94 -12.06
C VAL A 517 1.04 20.66 -12.82
N LEU A 518 0.57 20.54 -14.07
CA LEU A 518 1.10 19.59 -15.04
C LEU A 518 2.28 20.22 -15.80
N ASP A 519 3.49 19.80 -15.46
CA ASP A 519 4.74 20.38 -15.96
C ASP A 519 4.96 20.23 -17.48
N LYS A 520 4.43 19.16 -18.08
CA LYS A 520 4.59 18.87 -19.51
C LYS A 520 3.26 18.44 -20.12
N CYS A 521 2.65 19.34 -20.88
CA CYS A 521 1.45 19.07 -21.66
C CYS A 521 1.80 18.29 -22.94
N LEU A 522 1.03 17.24 -23.23
CA LEU A 522 1.21 16.35 -24.39
C LEU A 522 0.03 16.44 -25.38
N CYS A 523 -0.84 17.45 -25.28
CA CYS A 523 -2.06 17.53 -26.09
C CYS A 523 -1.80 17.72 -27.59
N GLY A 524 -0.64 18.27 -27.96
CA GLY A 524 -0.20 18.39 -29.36
C GLY A 524 -0.97 19.40 -30.22
N THR A 525 -1.85 20.22 -29.63
CA THR A 525 -2.58 21.27 -30.37
C THR A 525 -1.69 22.48 -30.66
N ASP A 526 -1.98 23.24 -31.71
CA ASP A 526 -1.26 24.48 -32.03
C ASP A 526 -1.41 25.56 -30.94
N ALA A 527 -2.47 25.47 -30.14
CA ALA A 527 -2.74 26.33 -28.99
C ALA A 527 -2.13 25.81 -27.67
N CYS A 528 -1.27 24.79 -27.71
CA CYS A 528 -0.68 24.20 -26.51
C CYS A 528 0.16 25.22 -25.73
N THR A 529 -0.10 25.33 -24.42
CA THR A 529 0.68 26.21 -23.52
C THR A 529 1.93 25.55 -22.96
N GLY A 530 2.20 24.28 -23.30
CA GLY A 530 3.34 23.48 -22.83
C GLY A 530 3.26 23.02 -21.37
N LYS A 531 2.60 23.81 -20.51
CA LYS A 531 2.39 23.57 -19.07
C LYS A 531 0.96 23.97 -18.70
N VAL A 532 0.34 23.28 -17.74
CA VAL A 532 -1.05 23.51 -17.31
C VAL A 532 -1.07 23.76 -15.80
N GLY A 533 -1.46 24.97 -15.38
CA GLY A 533 -1.63 25.33 -13.96
C GLY A 533 -3.11 25.48 -13.61
N ASN A 534 -3.44 26.55 -12.89
CA ASN A 534 -4.81 26.92 -12.53
C ASN A 534 -5.54 27.75 -13.60
N PHE A 535 -6.83 28.04 -13.38
CA PHE A 535 -7.64 28.90 -14.25
C PHE A 535 -6.98 30.25 -14.54
N ASP A 536 -6.29 30.84 -13.56
CA ASP A 536 -5.62 32.12 -13.71
C ASP A 536 -4.45 32.12 -14.68
N SER A 537 -3.89 30.94 -14.97
CA SER A 537 -2.84 30.79 -15.97
C SER A 537 -3.35 30.92 -17.42
N LEU A 538 -4.66 30.93 -17.66
CA LEU A 538 -5.24 31.14 -18.99
C LEU A 538 -5.11 32.60 -19.44
N SER A 539 -4.89 32.78 -20.75
CA SER A 539 -4.98 34.11 -21.35
C SER A 539 -6.41 34.66 -21.29
N GLU A 540 -6.55 35.98 -21.20
CA GLU A 540 -7.86 36.64 -21.06
C GLU A 540 -8.83 36.28 -22.19
N SER A 541 -8.33 36.21 -23.43
CA SER A 541 -9.15 35.79 -24.58
C SER A 541 -9.64 34.35 -24.46
N THR A 542 -8.85 33.46 -23.85
CA THR A 542 -9.23 32.06 -23.62
C THR A 542 -10.25 31.96 -22.48
N LYS A 543 -10.04 32.70 -21.38
CA LYS A 543 -11.01 32.78 -20.27
C LYS A 543 -12.37 33.22 -20.78
N MET A 544 -12.42 34.33 -21.53
CA MET A 544 -13.66 34.85 -22.12
C MET A 544 -14.33 33.82 -23.04
N ARG A 545 -13.57 33.19 -23.94
CA ARG A 545 -14.08 32.14 -24.82
C ARG A 545 -14.69 30.98 -24.01
N TYR A 546 -14.02 30.52 -22.97
CA TYR A 546 -14.50 29.40 -22.16
C TYR A 546 -15.74 29.78 -21.32
N LEU A 547 -15.79 30.99 -20.77
CA LEU A 547 -16.95 31.49 -20.04
C LEU A 547 -18.17 31.67 -20.96
N GLU A 548 -17.99 32.22 -22.16
CA GLU A 548 -19.06 32.38 -23.16
C GLU A 548 -19.65 31.05 -23.62
N ASN A 549 -18.82 30.01 -23.72
CA ASN A 549 -19.24 28.66 -24.07
C ASN A 549 -19.75 27.84 -22.86
N GLY A 550 -19.80 28.44 -21.66
CA GLY A 550 -20.30 27.79 -20.44
C GLY A 550 -19.51 26.55 -20.04
N MET A 551 -18.20 26.51 -20.36
CA MET A 551 -17.36 25.33 -20.18
C MET A 551 -16.41 25.40 -18.99
N VAL A 552 -16.60 26.41 -18.13
CA VAL A 552 -15.88 26.64 -16.88
C VAL A 552 -16.80 26.27 -15.72
N SER A 553 -16.27 25.55 -14.74
CA SER A 553 -17.00 25.16 -13.54
C SER A 553 -17.59 26.39 -12.84
N GLU A 554 -18.82 26.29 -12.36
CA GLU A 554 -19.56 27.39 -11.74
C GLU A 554 -18.86 27.92 -10.49
N TRP A 555 -18.00 27.12 -9.86
CA TRP A 555 -17.24 27.56 -8.68
C TRP A 555 -16.18 28.61 -9.05
N LEU A 556 -15.57 28.50 -10.24
CA LEU A 556 -14.61 29.48 -10.77
C LEU A 556 -15.31 30.65 -11.44
N ALA A 557 -16.38 30.38 -12.19
CA ALA A 557 -17.09 31.39 -12.97
C ALA A 557 -17.84 32.44 -12.12
N LYS A 558 -17.96 32.23 -10.80
CA LYS A 558 -18.62 33.13 -9.84
C LYS A 558 -17.65 34.04 -9.07
N THR A 559 -16.35 33.87 -9.27
CA THR A 559 -15.27 34.74 -8.76
C THR A 559 -14.91 35.77 -9.81
#